data_AF-A0A9J6CU43-F1
#
_entry.id   AF-A0A9J6CU43-F1
#
_cell.length_a   1.000
_cell.length_b   1.000
_cell.length_c   1.000
_cell.angle_alpha   90.00
_cell.angle_beta   90.00
_cell.angle_gamma   90.00
#
_symmetry.space_group_name_H-M   'P 1'
#
loop_
_entity.id
_entity.type
_entity.pdbx_description
1 polymer ?
#
loop_
_entity_poly.entity_id
_entity_poly.type
_entity_poly.pdbx_seq_one_letter_code
_entity_poly.pdbx_strand_id
1 'polypeptide(L)'
;MSSGVKRKASQTHCFAPGCSSGYVSARKSGRQVSLFSVPKDPERFKAWQRAVPRADKPPEAISVLCELHFDEQYLVRFFTHTINGETV
;
A
#
# COMPACT_ATOMS: atom_id res chain seq x y z
N MET A 1 -7.11 -30.47 7.82
CA MET A 1 -8.09 -29.68 7.05
C MET A 1 -7.50 -28.29 6.83
N SER A 2 -6.74 -28.08 5.75
CA SER A 2 -6.21 -26.74 5.44
C SER A 2 -7.31 -25.89 4.84
N SER A 3 -8.00 -25.12 5.68
CA SER A 3 -8.97 -24.12 5.24
C SER A 3 -8.23 -23.09 4.38
N GLY A 4 -8.44 -23.13 3.06
CA GLY A 4 -7.97 -22.11 2.14
C GLY A 4 -8.60 -20.77 2.51
N VAL A 5 -7.84 -19.91 3.19
CA VAL A 5 -8.28 -18.55 3.52
C VAL A 5 -8.44 -17.78 2.21
N LYS A 6 -9.69 -17.61 1.75
CA LYS A 6 -9.99 -16.71 0.63
C LYS A 6 -9.48 -15.31 1.01
N ARG A 7 -8.51 -14.78 0.25
CA ARG A 7 -8.00 -13.42 0.48
C ARG A 7 -9.12 -12.43 0.18
N LYS A 8 -9.52 -11.62 1.16
CA LYS A 8 -10.39 -10.46 0.91
C LYS A 8 -9.68 -9.51 -0.05
N ALA A 9 -10.42 -8.95 -1.01
CA ALA A 9 -9.90 -7.93 -1.90
C ALA A 9 -9.55 -6.67 -1.11
N SER A 10 -8.42 -6.05 -1.45
CA SER A 10 -7.99 -4.79 -0.86
C SER A 10 -8.80 -3.62 -1.42
N GLN A 11 -8.81 -2.50 -0.68
CA GLN A 11 -9.42 -1.25 -1.13
C GLN A 11 -8.64 -0.68 -2.32
N THR A 12 -9.34 0.05 -3.19
CA THR A 12 -8.77 0.71 -4.37
C THR A 12 -8.43 2.19 -4.14
N HIS A 13 -8.68 2.70 -2.94
CA HIS A 13 -8.47 4.09 -2.57
C HIS A 13 -7.53 4.17 -1.37
N CYS A 14 -6.64 5.16 -1.40
CA CYS A 14 -5.72 5.40 -0.30
C CYS A 14 -6.50 5.70 1.00
N PHE A 15 -6.09 5.04 2.08
CA PHE A 15 -6.71 5.20 3.39
C PHE A 15 -6.34 6.53 4.07
N ALA A 16 -5.21 7.14 3.69
CA ALA A 16 -4.70 8.36 4.32
C ALA A 16 -5.72 9.51 4.27
N PRO A 17 -5.95 10.23 5.38
CA PRO A 17 -6.89 11.33 5.43
C PRO A 17 -6.45 12.45 4.46
N GLY A 18 -7.39 12.98 3.69
CA GLY A 18 -7.14 14.04 2.71
C GLY A 18 -6.45 13.59 1.42
N CYS A 19 -6.09 12.31 1.26
CA CYS A 19 -5.44 11.85 0.05
C CYS A 19 -6.43 11.78 -1.14
N SER A 20 -6.13 12.50 -2.21
CA SER A 20 -6.96 12.58 -3.43
C SER A 20 -6.47 11.69 -4.57
N SER A 21 -5.39 10.93 -4.40
CA SER A 21 -4.81 10.08 -5.45
C SER A 21 -5.77 8.99 -5.96
N GLY A 22 -6.72 8.58 -5.12
CA GLY A 22 -7.78 7.64 -5.49
C GLY A 22 -8.97 8.28 -6.22
N TYR A 23 -9.08 9.61 -6.28
CA TYR A 23 -10.25 10.28 -6.83
C TYR A 23 -10.30 10.11 -8.35
N VAL A 24 -11.52 10.07 -8.91
CA VAL A 24 -11.71 9.86 -10.36
C VAL A 24 -10.98 10.91 -11.19
N SER A 25 -10.93 12.16 -10.73
CA SER A 25 -10.20 13.24 -11.38
C SER A 25 -8.70 12.95 -11.50
N ALA A 26 -8.06 12.50 -10.43
CA ALA A 26 -6.63 12.14 -10.41
C ALA A 26 -6.34 10.93 -11.32
N ARG A 27 -7.24 9.95 -11.36
CA ARG A 27 -7.10 8.80 -12.27
C ARG A 27 -7.26 9.19 -13.73
N LYS A 28 -8.18 10.11 -14.05
CA LYS A 28 -8.40 10.61 -15.42
C LYS A 28 -7.23 11.44 -15.95
N SER A 29 -6.47 12.10 -15.08
CA SER A 29 -5.28 12.87 -15.48
C SER A 29 -4.05 11.99 -15.78
N GLY A 30 -4.19 10.65 -15.77
CA GLY A 30 -3.09 9.72 -16.02
C GLY A 30 -2.15 9.49 -14.83
N ARG A 31 -2.40 10.10 -13.67
CA ARG A 31 -1.57 9.93 -12.47
C ARG A 31 -1.94 8.62 -11.77
N GLN A 32 -1.31 7.52 -12.20
CA GLN A 32 -1.42 6.23 -11.52
C GLN A 32 -0.38 6.15 -10.39
N VAL A 33 -0.83 5.81 -9.19
CA VAL A 33 0.04 5.61 -8.01
C VAL A 33 -0.03 4.15 -7.60
N SER A 34 1.09 3.58 -7.16
CA SER A 34 1.08 2.26 -6.53
C SER A 34 0.37 2.31 -5.17
N LEU A 35 -0.38 1.26 -4.86
CA LEU A 35 -1.07 1.06 -3.59
C LEU A 35 -0.42 -0.11 -2.84
N PHE A 36 -0.08 0.13 -1.58
CA PHE A 36 0.53 -0.84 -0.69
C PHE A 36 -0.46 -1.25 0.40
N SER A 37 -0.77 -2.54 0.47
CA SER A 37 -1.59 -3.09 1.55
C SER A 37 -0.89 -3.02 2.89
N VAL A 38 -1.68 -2.91 3.95
CA VAL A 38 -1.16 -2.95 5.31
C VAL A 38 -0.30 -4.21 5.55
N PRO A 39 0.78 -4.10 6.33
CA PRO A 39 1.66 -5.22 6.63
C PRO A 39 0.91 -6.26 7.48
N LYS A 40 1.17 -7.54 7.23
CA LYS A 40 0.65 -8.66 8.06
C LYS A 40 1.35 -8.75 9.41
N ASP A 41 2.57 -8.22 9.48
CA ASP A 41 3.36 -8.17 10.69
C ASP A 41 2.70 -7.21 11.70
N PRO A 42 2.33 -7.68 12.92
CA PRO A 42 1.58 -6.88 13.88
C PRO A 42 2.30 -5.61 14.33
N GLU A 43 3.62 -5.64 14.47
CA GLU A 43 4.39 -4.48 14.93
C GLU A 43 4.46 -3.39 13.86
N ARG A 44 4.69 -3.77 12.59
CA ARG A 44 4.57 -2.82 11.47
C ARG A 44 3.13 -2.33 11.27
N PHE A 45 2.13 -3.16 11.53
CA PHE A 45 0.73 -2.74 11.47
C PHE A 45 0.41 -1.66 12.51
N LYS A 46 0.88 -1.84 13.76
CA LYS A 46 0.80 -0.82 14.82
C LYS A 46 1.55 0.45 14.45
N ALA A 47 2.69 0.34 13.77
CA ALA A 47 3.41 1.53 13.26
C ALA A 47 2.56 2.31 12.25
N TRP A 48 1.87 1.62 11.34
CA TRP A 48 0.94 2.26 10.39
C TRP A 48 -0.25 2.91 11.08
N GLN A 49 -0.85 2.26 12.08
CA GLN A 49 -1.95 2.82 12.88
C GLN A 49 -1.55 4.14 13.55
N ARG A 50 -0.31 4.24 14.03
CA ARG A 50 0.24 5.46 14.64
C ARG A 50 0.57 6.54 13.60
N ALA A 51 1.11 6.15 12.45
CA ALA A 51 1.54 7.07 11.41
C ALA A 51 0.38 7.69 10.61
N VAL A 52 -0.76 6.99 10.50
CA VAL A 52 -1.94 7.46 9.76
C VAL A 52 -3.15 7.52 10.70
N PRO A 53 -3.17 8.49 11.64
CA PRO A 53 -4.27 8.62 12.57
C PRO A 53 -5.52 9.09 11.85
N ARG A 54 -6.62 8.39 12.09
CA ARG A 54 -7.96 8.76 11.63
C ARG A 54 -8.92 8.70 12.82
N ALA A 55 -9.62 9.80 13.05
CA ALA A 55 -10.58 9.91 14.15
C ALA A 55 -11.84 9.06 13.90
N ASP A 56 -12.19 8.84 12.63
CA ASP A 56 -13.38 8.10 12.23
C ASP A 56 -13.20 6.59 12.27
N LYS A 57 -12.02 6.07 11.86
CA LYS A 57 -11.77 4.63 11.84
C LYS A 57 -10.27 4.28 11.81
N PRO A 58 -9.85 3.17 12.44
CA PRO A 58 -8.50 2.63 12.26
C PRO A 58 -8.34 1.95 10.89
N PRO A 59 -7.11 1.74 10.40
CA PRO A 59 -6.87 0.91 9.22
C PRO A 59 -7.28 -0.54 9.49
N GLU A 60 -7.82 -1.19 8.47
CA GLU A 60 -8.24 -2.59 8.46
C GLU A 60 -7.28 -3.43 7.61
N ALA A 61 -7.41 -4.76 7.66
CA ALA A 61 -6.60 -5.68 6.84
C ALA A 61 -6.71 -5.46 5.31
N ILE A 62 -7.79 -4.80 4.87
CA ILE A 62 -8.02 -4.46 3.45
C ILE A 62 -7.56 -3.04 3.08
N SER A 63 -7.14 -2.24 4.08
CA SER A 63 -6.71 -0.86 3.87
C SER A 63 -5.39 -0.82 3.10
N VAL A 64 -5.23 0.25 2.31
CA VAL A 64 -4.05 0.49 1.48
C VAL A 64 -3.57 1.93 1.61
N LEU A 65 -2.27 2.15 1.49
CA LEU A 65 -1.67 3.49 1.35
C LEU A 65 -1.03 3.64 -0.02
N CYS A 66 -1.12 4.82 -0.62
CA CYS A 66 -0.43 5.07 -1.88
C CYS A 66 1.05 5.41 -1.64
N GLU A 67 1.86 5.22 -2.67
CA GLU A 67 3.30 5.49 -2.66
C GLU A 67 3.68 6.90 -2.20
N LEU A 68 2.79 7.89 -2.37
CA LEU A 68 3.04 9.28 -1.98
C LEU A 68 3.19 9.48 -0.46
N HIS A 69 2.87 8.47 0.35
CA HIS A 69 3.01 8.48 1.81
C HIS A 69 4.27 7.77 2.30
N PHE A 70 5.13 7.34 1.39
CA PHE A 70 6.41 6.72 1.70
C PHE A 70 7.53 7.59 1.14
N ASP A 71 8.66 7.59 1.84
CA ASP A 71 9.89 8.14 1.29
C ASP A 71 10.35 7.26 0.11
N GLU A 72 10.85 7.89 -0.94
CA GLU A 72 11.29 7.24 -2.17
C GLU A 72 12.38 6.19 -1.91
N GLN A 73 13.22 6.38 -0.88
CA GLN A 73 14.24 5.41 -0.48
C GLN A 73 13.66 4.05 -0.06
N TYR A 74 12.37 4.01 0.34
CA TYR A 74 11.68 2.77 0.73
C TYR A 74 10.82 2.18 -0.39
N LEU A 75 10.76 2.84 -1.55
CA LEU A 75 9.99 2.39 -2.70
C LEU A 75 10.89 1.67 -3.71
N VAL A 76 10.66 0.37 -3.87
CA VAL A 76 11.31 -0.41 -4.93
C VAL A 76 10.56 -0.16 -6.24
N ARG A 77 11.16 0.61 -7.15
CA ARG A 77 10.59 0.94 -8.48
C ARG A 77 10.94 -0.09 -9.55
N PHE A 78 12.15 -0.64 -9.46
CA PHE A 78 12.69 -1.60 -10.40
C PHE A 78 13.15 -2.82 -9.63
N PHE A 79 12.82 -4.00 -10.15
CA PHE A 79 13.34 -5.25 -9.65
C PHE A 79 14.39 -5.74 -10.65
N THR A 80 15.64 -5.80 -10.21
CA THR A 80 16.74 -6.33 -11.02
C THR A 80 17.05 -7.76 -10.59
N HIS A 81 17.08 -8.70 -11.53
CA HIS A 81 17.47 -10.08 -11.24
C HIS A 81 18.94 -10.28 -11.62
N THR A 82 19.77 -10.72 -10.66
CA THR A 82 21.13 -11.15 -11.00
C THR A 82 21.12 -12.64 -11.35
N ILE A 83 21.40 -12.99 -12.60
CA ILE A 83 21.56 -14.38 -13.05
C ILE A 83 23.04 -14.56 -13.39
N ASN A 84 23.71 -15.51 -12.74
CA ASN A 84 25.14 -15.82 -12.97
C ASN A 84 26.10 -14.61 -12.85
N GLY A 85 25.77 -13.60 -12.05
CA GLY A 85 26.61 -12.42 -11.84
C GLY A 85 26.32 -11.24 -12.78
N GLU A 86 25.42 -11.40 -13.76
CA GLU A 86 24.94 -10.29 -14.60
C GLU A 86 23.55 -9.84 -14.16
N THR A 87 23.36 -8.52 -14.07
CA THR A 87 22.09 -7.88 -13.74
C THR A 87 21.24 -7.77 -15.01
N VAL A 88 20.05 -8.39 -15.00
CA VAL A 88 19.04 -8.34 -16.07
C VAL A 88 17.81 -7.57 -15.59
#